data_AF-A0A934EMT1-F1
#
_entry.id   AF-A0A934EMT1-F1
#
_cell.length_a   1.000
_cell.length_b   1.000
_cell.length_c   1.000
_cell.angle_alpha   90.00
_cell.angle_beta   90.00
_cell.angle_gamma   90.00
#
_symmetry.space_group_name_H-M   'P 1'
#
loop_
_entity.id
_entity.type
_entity.pdbx_description
1 polymer ?
#
loop_
_entity_poly.entity_id
_entity_poly.type
_entity_poly.pdbx_seq_one_letter_code
_entity_poly.pdbx_strand_id
1 'polypeptide(L)'
;MEWLLQLLLIPKRMRFRWRNRNRRKVTEGLIVVLKQRCDEATRANVPAYLGVYNVGLFIALLEQDISAYSESIFFAKSEWKRQFFARGLAVLLHEGAEDVSQLLGKQYRNWLNVLELDDNWITALNEINAKLSQFQKNNSRFLKKVRNYVGAHRDHNASTQLDILSDLKAIEVYRLGAEFSEPLRNLVTFYTQLLTYMHNPAVMLHQASKVTSWLNRPLDTDELDKTARTG
;
A
#
# COMPACT_ATOMS: atom_id res chain seq x y z
N MET A 1 38.06 11.40 6.97
CA MET A 1 37.65 11.08 5.59
C MET A 1 36.13 10.92 5.41
N GLU A 2 35.38 10.37 6.38
CA GLU A 2 33.93 10.19 6.24
C GLU A 2 33.11 11.47 5.99
N TRP A 3 33.51 12.61 6.56
CA TRP A 3 32.77 13.88 6.41
C TRP A 3 32.79 14.43 4.96
N LEU A 4 33.88 14.22 4.21
CA LEU A 4 33.99 14.59 2.80
C LEU A 4 33.09 13.73 1.91
N LEU A 5 32.99 12.43 2.21
CA LEU A 5 32.05 11.52 1.55
C LEU A 5 30.59 11.92 1.84
N GLN A 6 30.29 12.41 3.05
CA GLN A 6 28.96 12.92 3.37
C GLN A 6 28.60 14.18 2.58
N LEU A 7 29.56 15.08 2.32
CA LEU A 7 29.37 16.26 1.47
C LEU A 7 29.07 15.88 0.01
N LEU A 8 29.77 14.89 -0.54
CA LEU A 8 29.51 14.38 -1.91
C LEU A 8 28.12 13.75 -2.07
N LEU A 9 27.50 13.29 -0.97
CA LEU A 9 26.16 12.74 -0.97
C LEU A 9 25.05 13.80 -0.85
N ILE A 10 25.38 15.05 -0.52
CA ILE A 10 24.39 16.14 -0.34
C ILE A 10 23.51 16.35 -1.58
N PRO A 11 24.04 16.42 -2.82
CA PRO A 11 23.19 16.63 -4.00
C PRO A 11 22.20 15.49 -4.22
N LYS A 12 22.66 14.23 -4.02
CA LYS A 12 21.80 13.04 -4.13
C LYS A 12 20.73 13.02 -3.04
N ARG A 13 21.10 13.41 -1.81
CA ARG A 13 20.19 13.57 -0.66
C ARG A 13 19.14 14.64 -0.88
N MET A 14 19.52 15.80 -1.39
CA MET A 14 18.56 16.86 -1.71
C MET A 14 17.60 16.43 -2.82
N ARG A 15 18.11 15.82 -3.90
CA ARG A 15 17.27 15.31 -4.99
C ARG A 15 16.29 14.24 -4.49
N PHE A 16 16.74 13.32 -3.64
CA PHE A 16 15.87 12.32 -3.01
C PHE A 16 14.78 12.99 -2.17
N ARG A 17 15.12 13.91 -1.27
CA ARG A 17 14.13 14.62 -0.43
C ARG A 17 13.09 15.34 -1.29
N TRP A 18 13.54 15.98 -2.37
CA TRP A 18 12.63 16.74 -3.24
C TRP A 18 11.64 15.82 -3.97
N ARG A 19 12.12 14.72 -4.59
CA ARG A 19 11.24 13.73 -5.23
C ARG A 19 10.30 13.08 -4.23
N ASN A 20 10.80 12.73 -3.04
CA ASN A 20 10.01 12.11 -1.99
C ASN A 20 8.94 13.08 -1.44
N ARG A 21 9.23 14.38 -1.37
CA ARG A 21 8.28 15.39 -0.90
C ARG A 21 7.04 15.50 -1.79
N ASN A 22 7.22 15.52 -3.11
CA ASN A 22 6.08 15.56 -4.02
C ASN A 22 5.25 14.28 -3.94
N ARG A 23 5.92 13.13 -3.85
CA ARG A 23 5.25 11.83 -3.69
C ARG A 23 4.40 11.80 -2.42
N ARG A 24 4.99 12.15 -1.28
CA ARG A 24 4.28 12.23 0.00
C ARG A 24 3.08 13.16 -0.04
N LYS A 25 3.21 14.33 -0.65
CA LYS A 25 2.08 15.26 -0.78
C LYS A 25 0.90 14.65 -1.53
N VAL A 26 1.17 13.90 -2.60
CA VAL A 26 0.11 13.22 -3.38
C VAL A 26 -0.54 12.14 -2.52
N THR A 27 0.26 11.28 -1.87
CA THR A 27 -0.25 10.20 -1.02
C THR A 27 -1.01 10.74 0.19
N GLU A 28 -0.50 11.77 0.87
CA GLU A 28 -1.16 12.44 2.00
C GLU A 28 -2.48 13.08 1.59
N GLY A 29 -2.52 13.77 0.44
CA GLY A 29 -3.77 14.31 -0.10
C GLY A 29 -4.79 13.22 -0.41
N LEU A 30 -4.33 12.11 -1.01
CA LEU A 30 -5.18 10.95 -1.30
C LEU A 30 -5.71 10.30 -0.02
N ILE A 31 -4.89 10.16 1.03
CA ILE A 31 -5.31 9.64 2.34
C ILE A 31 -6.45 10.48 2.91
N VAL A 32 -6.32 11.81 2.91
CA VAL A 32 -7.35 12.72 3.45
C VAL A 32 -8.66 12.55 2.67
N VAL A 33 -8.59 12.55 1.34
CA VAL A 33 -9.78 12.40 0.49
C VAL A 33 -10.42 11.04 0.69
N LEU A 34 -9.66 9.95 0.62
CA LEU A 34 -10.21 8.59 0.77
C LEU A 34 -10.82 8.38 2.15
N LYS A 35 -10.21 8.91 3.22
CA LYS A 35 -10.79 8.84 4.56
C LYS A 35 -12.14 9.54 4.63
N GLN A 36 -12.25 10.75 4.08
CA GLN A 36 -13.52 11.46 4.00
C GLN A 36 -14.57 10.65 3.21
N ARG A 37 -14.17 10.03 2.10
CA ARG A 37 -15.08 9.21 1.27
C ARG A 37 -15.52 7.92 1.97
N CYS A 38 -14.65 7.29 2.75
CA CYS A 38 -15.06 6.20 3.65
C CYS A 38 -16.16 6.67 4.60
N ASP A 39 -15.97 7.82 5.26
CA ASP A 39 -16.95 8.35 6.24
C ASP A 39 -18.30 8.71 5.60
N GLU A 40 -18.28 9.21 4.37
CA GLU A 40 -19.49 9.45 3.57
C GLU A 40 -20.19 8.15 3.17
N ALA A 41 -19.44 7.17 2.66
CA ALA A 41 -19.97 5.87 2.25
C ALA A 41 -20.55 5.09 3.43
N THR A 42 -19.92 5.17 4.61
CA THR A 42 -20.45 4.60 5.86
C THR A 42 -21.77 5.26 6.24
N ARG A 43 -21.86 6.60 6.21
CA ARG A 43 -23.10 7.32 6.52
C ARG A 43 -24.22 7.02 5.53
N ALA A 44 -23.88 6.83 4.26
CA ALA A 44 -24.83 6.50 3.20
C ALA A 44 -25.18 4.99 3.15
N ASN A 45 -24.54 4.16 3.98
CA ASN A 45 -24.67 2.70 4.01
C ASN A 45 -24.46 2.04 2.63
N VAL A 46 -23.41 2.45 1.91
CA VAL A 46 -23.08 1.91 0.58
C VAL A 46 -21.79 1.07 0.67
N PRO A 47 -21.89 -0.25 0.98
CA PRO A 47 -20.74 -1.08 1.31
C PRO A 47 -19.73 -1.25 0.16
N ALA A 48 -20.18 -1.22 -1.09
CA ALA A 48 -19.28 -1.32 -2.24
C ALA A 48 -18.34 -0.10 -2.35
N TYR A 49 -18.86 1.10 -2.09
CA TYR A 49 -18.07 2.33 -2.12
C TYR A 49 -17.09 2.35 -0.95
N LEU A 50 -17.57 2.00 0.25
CA LEU A 50 -16.73 1.87 1.43
C LEU A 50 -15.58 0.90 1.18
N GLY A 51 -15.87 -0.28 0.63
CA GLY A 51 -14.85 -1.29 0.30
C GLY A 51 -13.79 -0.77 -0.66
N VAL A 52 -14.20 -0.11 -1.74
CA VAL A 52 -13.27 0.47 -2.73
C VAL A 52 -12.40 1.56 -2.09
N TYR A 53 -13.00 2.50 -1.36
CA TYR A 53 -12.25 3.59 -0.73
C TYR A 53 -11.31 3.09 0.36
N ASN A 54 -11.72 2.10 1.14
CA ASN A 54 -10.91 1.55 2.22
C ASN A 54 -9.67 0.82 1.69
N VAL A 55 -9.81 0.05 0.60
CA VAL A 55 -8.63 -0.57 -0.05
C VAL A 55 -7.67 0.49 -0.58
N GLY A 56 -8.20 1.56 -1.19
CA GLY A 56 -7.38 2.68 -1.63
C GLY A 56 -6.64 3.37 -0.48
N LEU A 57 -7.32 3.55 0.65
CA LEU A 57 -6.76 4.17 1.84
C LEU A 57 -5.62 3.32 2.41
N PHE A 58 -5.81 2.01 2.50
CA PHE A 58 -4.78 1.06 2.90
C PHE A 58 -3.54 1.16 1.99
N ILE A 59 -3.73 1.17 0.67
CA ILE A 59 -2.62 1.27 -0.29
C ILE A 59 -1.86 2.59 -0.15
N ALA A 60 -2.57 3.70 0.06
CA ALA A 60 -1.95 5.01 0.25
C ALA A 60 -1.14 5.05 1.55
N LEU A 61 -1.67 4.50 2.65
CA LEU A 61 -0.91 4.36 3.90
C LEU A 61 0.35 3.52 3.74
N LEU A 62 0.23 2.36 3.08
CA LEU A 62 1.35 1.47 2.81
C LEU A 62 2.46 2.15 2.00
N GLU A 63 2.10 2.94 0.97
CA GLU A 63 3.07 3.71 0.18
C GLU A 63 3.80 4.77 1.04
N GLN A 64 3.06 5.45 1.92
CA GLN A 64 3.62 6.45 2.82
C GLN A 64 4.62 5.82 3.81
N ASP A 65 4.30 4.65 4.35
CA ASP A 65 5.16 3.93 5.29
C ASP A 65 6.43 3.41 4.61
N ILE A 66 6.32 2.83 3.42
CA ILE A 66 7.50 2.43 2.63
C ILE A 66 8.38 3.65 2.32
N SER A 67 7.77 4.79 2.03
CA SER A 67 8.47 6.06 1.82
C SER A 67 9.22 6.53 3.07
N ALA A 68 8.61 6.37 4.26
CA ALA A 68 9.21 6.71 5.55
C ALA A 68 10.40 5.80 5.89
N TYR A 69 10.26 4.49 5.73
CA TYR A 69 11.36 3.55 5.92
C TYR A 69 12.50 3.79 4.93
N SER A 70 12.17 4.01 3.65
CA SER A 70 13.17 4.26 2.60
C SER A 70 13.99 5.51 2.89
N GLU A 71 13.34 6.60 3.33
CA GLU A 71 14.06 7.80 3.78
C GLU A 71 14.94 7.50 5.00
N SER A 72 14.40 6.78 5.99
CA SER A 72 15.12 6.45 7.22
C SER A 72 16.37 5.61 6.98
N ILE A 73 16.30 4.64 6.05
CA ILE A 73 17.46 3.85 5.60
C ILE A 73 18.48 4.76 4.92
N PHE A 74 18.03 5.62 4.01
CA PHE A 74 18.92 6.48 3.21
C PHE A 74 19.67 7.53 4.05
N PHE A 75 19.05 8.03 5.11
CA PHE A 75 19.61 9.04 6.01
C PHE A 75 20.17 8.50 7.32
N ALA A 76 20.17 7.18 7.54
CA ALA A 76 20.69 6.57 8.75
C ALA A 76 22.17 6.95 9.00
N LYS A 77 22.47 7.39 10.24
CA LYS A 77 23.80 7.85 10.67
C LYS A 77 24.77 6.72 11.05
N SER A 78 24.27 5.48 11.17
CA SER A 78 25.04 4.31 11.58
C SER A 78 24.47 3.08 10.89
N GLU A 79 25.30 2.04 10.66
CA GLU A 79 24.82 0.80 10.04
C GLU A 79 23.75 0.10 10.88
N TRP A 80 23.89 0.08 12.20
CA TRP A 80 22.87 -0.50 13.08
C TRP A 80 21.47 0.13 12.87
N LYS A 81 21.38 1.47 12.90
CA LYS A 81 20.12 2.17 12.60
C LYS A 81 19.61 1.87 11.19
N ARG A 82 20.51 1.77 10.22
CA ARG A 82 20.16 1.46 8.83
C ARG A 82 19.54 0.06 8.70
N GLN A 83 20.17 -0.93 9.32
CA GLN A 83 19.68 -2.30 9.41
C GLN A 83 18.38 -2.40 10.22
N PHE A 84 18.24 -1.62 11.29
CA PHE A 84 16.97 -1.53 12.04
C PHE A 84 15.80 -1.11 11.14
N PHE A 85 15.95 -0.01 10.39
CA PHE A 85 14.90 0.41 9.45
C PHE A 85 14.71 -0.56 8.30
N ALA A 86 15.79 -1.19 7.81
CA ALA A 86 15.69 -2.22 6.77
C ALA A 86 14.88 -3.43 7.24
N ARG A 87 15.04 -3.86 8.49
CA ARG A 87 14.21 -4.95 9.05
C ARG A 87 12.73 -4.59 9.09
N GLY A 88 12.41 -3.40 9.60
CA GLY A 88 11.03 -2.91 9.60
C GLY A 88 10.44 -2.83 8.19
N LEU A 89 11.22 -2.33 7.22
CA LEU A 89 10.81 -2.33 5.82
C LEU A 89 10.59 -3.75 5.28
N ALA A 90 11.48 -4.71 5.56
CA ALA A 90 11.32 -6.08 5.10
C ALA A 90 10.04 -6.75 5.64
N VAL A 91 9.68 -6.46 6.90
CA VAL A 91 8.40 -6.90 7.49
C VAL A 91 7.23 -6.29 6.72
N LEU A 92 7.25 -4.97 6.54
CA LEU A 92 6.19 -4.24 5.81
C LEU A 92 6.02 -4.72 4.37
N LEU A 93 7.13 -5.02 3.67
CA LEU A 93 7.10 -5.56 2.31
C LEU A 93 6.54 -6.98 2.26
N HIS A 94 6.82 -7.80 3.28
CA HIS A 94 6.27 -9.16 3.35
C HIS A 94 4.76 -9.13 3.54
N GLU A 95 4.31 -8.41 4.57
CA GLU A 95 2.90 -8.35 4.98
C GLU A 95 2.10 -7.57 3.94
N GLY A 96 2.58 -6.40 3.51
CA GLY A 96 1.93 -5.61 2.46
C GLY A 96 1.79 -6.34 1.12
N ALA A 97 2.75 -7.17 0.72
CA ALA A 97 2.62 -7.94 -0.52
C ALA A 97 1.54 -9.04 -0.43
N GLU A 98 1.37 -9.65 0.74
CA GLU A 98 0.30 -10.62 1.01
C GLU A 98 -1.07 -9.91 1.10
N ASP A 99 -1.16 -8.86 1.90
CA ASP A 99 -2.39 -8.14 2.19
C ASP A 99 -2.96 -7.46 0.95
N VAL A 100 -2.13 -6.74 0.17
CA VAL A 100 -2.61 -6.08 -1.05
C VAL A 100 -3.16 -7.11 -2.05
N SER A 101 -2.51 -8.26 -2.19
CA SER A 101 -2.97 -9.31 -3.10
C SER A 101 -4.33 -9.89 -2.67
N GLN A 102 -4.57 -10.02 -1.35
CA GLN A 102 -5.85 -10.46 -0.81
C GLN A 102 -6.94 -9.39 -0.98
N LEU A 103 -6.61 -8.13 -0.65
CA LEU A 103 -7.53 -6.99 -0.76
C LEU A 103 -7.98 -6.77 -2.21
N LEU A 104 -7.11 -6.97 -3.20
CA LEU A 104 -7.44 -6.86 -4.63
C LEU A 104 -8.09 -8.13 -5.22
N GLY A 105 -8.53 -9.04 -4.35
CA GLY A 105 -9.14 -10.32 -4.71
C GLY A 105 -10.57 -10.20 -5.25
N LYS A 106 -11.30 -11.32 -5.19
CA LYS A 106 -12.65 -11.46 -5.78
C LYS A 106 -13.63 -10.40 -5.26
N GLN A 107 -13.61 -10.11 -3.96
CA GLN A 107 -14.55 -9.18 -3.36
C GLN A 107 -14.38 -7.75 -3.88
N TYR A 108 -13.13 -7.29 -4.02
CA TYR A 108 -12.85 -5.97 -4.55
C TYR A 108 -13.27 -5.83 -6.02
N ARG A 109 -13.07 -6.88 -6.83
CA ARG A 109 -13.59 -6.93 -8.20
C ARG A 109 -15.12 -6.85 -8.25
N ASN A 110 -15.81 -7.51 -7.32
CA ASN A 110 -17.26 -7.39 -7.22
C ASN A 110 -17.68 -5.94 -6.91
N TRP A 111 -16.99 -5.25 -5.99
CA TRP A 111 -17.28 -3.85 -5.71
C TRP A 111 -17.03 -2.94 -6.91
N LEU A 112 -15.94 -3.15 -7.67
CA LEU A 112 -15.69 -2.40 -8.90
C LEU A 112 -16.78 -2.64 -9.96
N ASN A 113 -17.31 -3.87 -10.07
CA ASN A 113 -18.41 -4.17 -10.98
C ASN A 113 -19.70 -3.44 -10.59
N VAL A 114 -19.98 -3.26 -9.30
CA VAL A 114 -21.12 -2.45 -8.80
C VAL A 114 -20.98 -0.98 -9.22
N LEU A 115 -19.75 -0.49 -9.41
CA LEU A 115 -19.49 0.86 -9.91
C LEU A 115 -19.67 0.98 -11.43
N GLU A 116 -19.95 -0.13 -12.14
CA GLU A 116 -20.12 -0.20 -13.60
C GLU A 116 -18.93 0.38 -14.37
N LEU A 117 -17.73 0.13 -13.86
CA LEU A 117 -16.50 0.51 -14.54
C LEU A 117 -16.36 -0.26 -15.85
N ASP A 118 -15.83 0.41 -16.88
CA ASP A 118 -15.50 -0.25 -18.14
C ASP A 118 -14.36 -1.27 -17.99
N ASP A 119 -14.17 -2.10 -19.02
CA ASP A 119 -13.15 -3.16 -19.03
C ASP A 119 -11.71 -2.61 -18.95
N ASN A 120 -11.50 -1.32 -19.24
CA ASN A 120 -10.17 -0.72 -19.17
C ASN A 120 -9.69 -0.62 -17.71
N TRP A 121 -10.59 -0.33 -16.76
CA TRP A 121 -10.26 -0.30 -15.33
C TRP A 121 -9.81 -1.68 -14.82
N ILE A 122 -10.54 -2.73 -15.23
CA ILE A 122 -10.21 -4.10 -14.84
C ILE A 122 -8.88 -4.54 -15.46
N THR A 123 -8.63 -4.16 -16.71
CA THR A 123 -7.36 -4.43 -17.40
C THR A 123 -6.19 -3.74 -16.69
N ALA A 124 -6.32 -2.45 -16.38
CA ALA A 124 -5.31 -1.70 -15.64
C ALA A 124 -5.02 -2.32 -14.26
N LEU A 125 -6.07 -2.73 -13.54
CA LEU A 125 -5.91 -3.42 -12.25
C LEU A 125 -5.17 -4.76 -12.40
N ASN A 126 -5.48 -5.54 -13.43
CA ASN A 126 -4.82 -6.83 -13.69
C ASN A 126 -3.32 -6.66 -13.96
N GLU A 127 -2.93 -5.65 -14.73
CA GLU A 127 -1.52 -5.35 -15.00
C GLU A 127 -0.76 -4.98 -13.71
N ILE A 128 -1.38 -4.19 -12.84
CA ILE A 128 -0.76 -3.83 -11.56
C ILE A 128 -0.64 -5.06 -10.65
N ASN A 129 -1.70 -5.88 -10.58
CA ASN A 129 -1.70 -7.10 -9.77
C ASN A 129 -0.67 -8.12 -10.24
N ALA A 130 -0.42 -8.21 -11.55
CA ALA A 130 0.63 -9.07 -12.10
C ALA A 130 2.03 -8.65 -11.60
N LYS A 131 2.31 -7.34 -11.54
CA LYS A 131 3.57 -6.82 -10.98
C LYS A 131 3.71 -7.12 -9.48
N LEU A 132 2.64 -6.97 -8.69
CA LEU A 132 2.62 -7.30 -7.26
C LEU A 132 2.90 -8.79 -7.03
N SER A 133 2.21 -9.65 -7.79
CA SER A 133 2.38 -11.10 -7.73
C SER A 133 3.81 -11.51 -8.10
N GLN A 134 4.40 -10.88 -9.12
CA GLN A 134 5.78 -11.12 -9.53
C GLN A 134 6.78 -10.72 -8.44
N PHE A 135 6.56 -9.58 -7.78
CA PHE A 135 7.38 -9.16 -6.64
C PHE A 135 7.31 -10.18 -5.49
N GLN A 136 6.10 -10.59 -5.11
CA GLN A 136 5.88 -11.56 -4.02
C GLN A 136 6.57 -12.90 -4.34
N LYS A 137 6.39 -13.42 -5.56
CA LYS A 137 7.00 -14.67 -6.01
C LYS A 137 8.53 -14.63 -5.90
N ASN A 138 9.15 -13.53 -6.32
CA ASN A 138 10.61 -13.39 -6.34
C ASN A 138 11.22 -13.22 -4.95
N ASN A 139 10.50 -12.57 -4.03
CA ASN A 139 11.11 -12.04 -2.80
C ASN A 139 10.58 -12.67 -1.51
N SER A 140 9.45 -13.39 -1.54
CA SER A 140 8.77 -13.95 -0.37
C SER A 140 9.68 -14.76 0.55
N ARG A 141 10.55 -15.63 0.00
CA ARG A 141 11.46 -16.47 0.80
C ARG A 141 12.41 -15.63 1.65
N PHE A 142 13.03 -14.62 1.03
CA PHE A 142 13.95 -13.71 1.71
C PHE A 142 13.21 -12.87 2.76
N LEU A 143 12.12 -12.22 2.35
CA LEU A 143 11.34 -11.33 3.23
C LEU A 143 10.78 -12.09 4.44
N LYS A 144 10.25 -13.30 4.24
CA LYS A 144 9.79 -14.18 5.31
C LYS A 144 10.90 -14.56 6.28
N LYS A 145 12.11 -14.86 5.78
CA LYS A 145 13.29 -15.14 6.63
C LYS A 145 13.62 -13.92 7.50
N VAL A 146 13.77 -12.74 6.91
CA VAL A 146 14.09 -11.52 7.67
C VAL A 146 13.00 -11.22 8.70
N ARG A 147 11.73 -11.30 8.28
CA ARG A 147 10.58 -11.04 9.14
C ARG A 147 10.52 -11.97 10.35
N ASN A 148 10.69 -13.28 10.16
CA ASN A 148 10.55 -14.24 11.26
C ASN A 148 11.69 -14.17 12.26
N TYR A 149 12.94 -14.03 11.80
CA TYR A 149 14.10 -14.08 12.70
C TYR A 149 14.43 -12.73 13.31
N VAL A 150 14.56 -11.68 12.50
CA VAL A 150 15.20 -10.42 12.95
C VAL A 150 14.27 -9.20 12.93
N GLY A 151 13.16 -9.27 12.21
CA GLY A 151 12.16 -8.19 12.12
C GLY A 151 11.13 -8.24 13.24
N ALA A 152 10.37 -9.34 13.31
CA ALA A 152 9.33 -9.56 14.30
C ALA A 152 9.77 -10.45 15.49
N HIS A 153 11.04 -10.89 15.51
CA HIS A 153 11.62 -11.75 16.56
C HIS A 153 10.73 -12.96 16.93
N ARG A 154 10.11 -13.61 15.94
CA ARG A 154 9.25 -14.79 16.16
C ARG A 154 10.05 -16.04 16.47
N ASP A 155 11.28 -16.11 15.98
CA ASP A 155 12.26 -17.13 16.34
C ASP A 155 13.13 -16.62 17.50
N HIS A 156 13.41 -17.46 18.50
CA HIS A 156 14.13 -17.08 19.72
C HIS A 156 15.63 -17.45 19.69
N ASN A 157 16.15 -18.02 18.60
CA ASN A 157 17.57 -18.37 18.49
C ASN A 157 18.41 -17.13 18.18
N ALA A 158 18.97 -16.51 19.22
CA ALA A 158 19.78 -15.31 19.12
C ALA A 158 21.03 -15.48 18.22
N SER A 159 21.64 -16.67 18.17
CA SER A 159 22.79 -16.92 17.29
C SER A 159 22.39 -16.81 15.82
N THR A 160 21.30 -17.48 15.43
CA THR A 160 20.77 -17.39 14.07
C THR A 160 20.31 -15.98 13.72
N GLN A 161 19.74 -15.24 14.68
CA GLN A 161 19.42 -13.82 14.48
C GLN A 161 20.67 -12.99 14.18
N LEU A 162 21.78 -13.22 14.90
CA LEU A 162 23.03 -12.50 14.71
C LEU A 162 23.66 -12.81 13.34
N ASP A 163 23.62 -14.07 12.90
CA ASP A 163 24.10 -14.47 11.57
C ASP A 163 23.31 -13.73 10.47
N ILE A 164 21.98 -13.73 10.58
CA ILE A 164 21.10 -13.05 9.62
C ILE A 164 21.33 -11.54 9.63
N LEU A 165 21.49 -10.93 10.81
CA LEU A 165 21.79 -9.50 10.93
C LEU A 165 23.14 -9.12 10.30
N SER A 166 24.14 -9.98 10.45
CA SER A 166 25.48 -9.76 9.90
C SER A 166 25.46 -9.82 8.36
N ASP A 167 24.62 -10.68 7.79
CA ASP A 167 24.46 -10.83 6.34
C ASP A 167 23.47 -9.82 5.72
N LEU A 168 22.59 -9.21 6.52
CA LEU A 168 21.54 -8.33 6.02
C LEU A 168 22.09 -6.99 5.51
N LYS A 169 22.08 -6.83 4.19
CA LYS A 169 22.45 -5.56 3.54
C LYS A 169 21.23 -4.65 3.40
N ALA A 170 21.22 -3.55 4.15
CA ALA A 170 20.10 -2.61 4.12
C ALA A 170 19.83 -2.02 2.72
N ILE A 171 20.85 -1.89 1.87
CA ILE A 171 20.70 -1.41 0.49
C ILE A 171 19.89 -2.38 -0.38
N GLU A 172 19.98 -3.69 -0.13
CA GLU A 172 19.19 -4.68 -0.85
C GLU A 172 17.71 -4.55 -0.48
N VAL A 173 17.40 -4.40 0.80
CA VAL A 173 16.02 -4.17 1.25
C VAL A 173 15.47 -2.84 0.74
N TYR A 174 16.28 -1.78 0.72
CA TYR A 174 15.89 -0.51 0.10
C TYR A 174 15.53 -0.67 -1.38
N ARG A 175 16.31 -1.48 -2.13
CA ARG A 175 16.02 -1.80 -3.54
C ARG A 175 14.68 -2.53 -3.67
N LEU A 176 14.40 -3.51 -2.81
CA LEU A 176 13.11 -4.20 -2.77
C LEU A 176 11.96 -3.24 -2.45
N GLY A 177 12.18 -2.29 -1.53
CA GLY A 177 11.21 -1.23 -1.25
C GLY A 177 10.89 -0.39 -2.49
N ALA A 178 11.90 -0.02 -3.27
CA ALA A 178 11.71 0.71 -4.52
C ALA A 178 10.98 -0.11 -5.60
N GLU A 179 11.30 -1.41 -5.71
CA GLU A 179 10.67 -2.38 -6.61
C GLU A 179 9.18 -2.54 -6.28
N PHE A 180 8.84 -2.77 -5.01
CA PHE A 180 7.45 -2.89 -4.56
C PHE A 180 6.67 -1.58 -4.63
N SER A 181 7.35 -0.44 -4.42
CA SER A 181 6.71 0.87 -4.53
C SER A 181 6.23 1.18 -5.95
N GLU A 182 6.77 0.54 -7.00
CA GLU A 182 6.33 0.80 -8.37
C GLU A 182 4.86 0.41 -8.60
N PRO A 183 4.42 -0.84 -8.40
CA PRO A 183 3.01 -1.19 -8.53
C PRO A 183 2.12 -0.44 -7.54
N LEU A 184 2.57 -0.15 -6.31
CA LEU A 184 1.79 0.67 -5.37
C LEU A 184 1.54 2.09 -5.90
N ARG A 185 2.52 2.73 -6.53
CA ARG A 185 2.31 4.04 -7.18
C ARG A 185 1.34 3.96 -8.35
N ASN A 186 1.32 2.85 -9.07
CA ASN A 186 0.33 2.64 -10.12
C ASN A 186 -1.07 2.50 -9.52
N LEU A 187 -1.22 1.85 -8.35
CA LEU A 187 -2.48 1.84 -7.61
C LEU A 187 -2.87 3.22 -7.10
N VAL A 188 -1.95 4.03 -6.55
CA VAL A 188 -2.22 5.41 -6.14
C VAL A 188 -2.74 6.24 -7.33
N THR A 189 -2.13 6.08 -8.51
CA THR A 189 -2.60 6.71 -9.75
C THR A 189 -3.99 6.20 -10.13
N PHE A 190 -4.21 4.88 -10.11
CA PHE A 190 -5.51 4.25 -10.36
C PHE A 190 -6.60 4.84 -9.45
N TYR A 191 -6.35 4.97 -8.15
CA TYR A 191 -7.32 5.55 -7.21
C TYR A 191 -7.55 7.04 -7.44
N THR A 192 -6.52 7.79 -7.80
CA THR A 192 -6.68 9.22 -8.15
C THR A 192 -7.59 9.39 -9.37
N GLN A 193 -7.40 8.55 -10.39
CA GLN A 193 -8.25 8.53 -11.58
C GLN A 193 -9.66 8.04 -11.24
N LEU A 194 -9.79 6.98 -10.45
CA LEU A 194 -11.07 6.39 -10.07
C LEU A 194 -11.91 7.40 -9.29
N LEU A 195 -11.31 8.10 -8.33
CA LEU A 195 -11.98 9.20 -7.62
C LEU A 195 -12.45 10.27 -8.60
N THR A 196 -11.61 10.70 -9.52
CA THR A 196 -11.99 11.71 -10.53
C THR A 196 -13.18 11.24 -11.39
N TYR A 197 -13.16 9.98 -11.81
CA TYR A 197 -14.25 9.37 -12.57
C TYR A 197 -15.57 9.33 -11.77
N MET A 198 -15.51 8.86 -10.51
CA MET A 198 -16.67 8.77 -9.63
C MET A 198 -17.25 10.14 -9.26
N HIS A 199 -16.47 11.22 -9.36
CA HIS A 199 -16.93 12.59 -9.11
C HIS A 199 -17.44 13.29 -10.37
N ASN A 200 -17.42 12.63 -11.53
CA ASN A 200 -18.02 13.19 -12.73
C ASN A 200 -19.53 13.33 -12.53
N PRO A 201 -20.13 14.53 -12.70
CA PRO A 201 -21.55 14.75 -12.47
C PRO A 201 -22.47 13.79 -13.25
N ALA A 202 -22.07 13.39 -14.46
CA ALA A 202 -22.83 12.43 -15.25
C ALA A 202 -22.82 11.03 -14.61
N VAL A 203 -21.67 10.60 -14.09
CA VAL A 203 -21.51 9.33 -13.38
C VAL A 203 -22.28 9.35 -12.06
N MET A 204 -22.17 10.45 -11.30
CA MET A 204 -22.92 10.62 -10.05
C MET A 204 -24.43 10.61 -10.26
N LEU A 205 -24.95 11.28 -11.30
CA LEU A 205 -26.39 11.27 -11.62
C LEU A 205 -26.87 9.87 -12.01
N HIS A 206 -26.10 9.17 -12.84
CA HIS A 206 -26.40 7.78 -13.23
C HIS A 206 -26.40 6.86 -12.01
N GLN A 207 -25.41 6.99 -11.12
CA GLN A 207 -25.32 6.20 -9.89
C GLN A 207 -26.42 6.56 -8.87
N ALA A 208 -26.75 7.84 -8.71
CA ALA A 208 -27.81 8.31 -7.80
C ALA A 208 -29.20 7.79 -8.22
N SER A 209 -29.49 7.75 -9.52
CA SER A 209 -30.72 7.15 -10.04
C SER A 209 -30.88 5.67 -9.66
N LYS A 210 -29.75 4.99 -9.44
CA LYS A 210 -29.70 3.59 -9.01
C LYS A 210 -29.73 3.45 -7.50
N VAL A 211 -29.07 4.30 -6.70
CA VAL A 211 -29.12 4.23 -5.22
C VAL A 211 -30.57 4.26 -4.69
N THR A 212 -31.47 5.00 -5.36
CA THR A 212 -32.92 4.96 -5.08
C THR A 212 -33.57 3.59 -5.28
N SER A 213 -33.00 2.69 -6.10
CA SER A 213 -33.45 1.30 -6.24
C SER A 213 -32.82 0.35 -5.21
N TRP A 214 -31.63 0.66 -4.69
CA TRP A 214 -30.96 -0.11 -3.62
C TRP A 214 -31.57 0.12 -2.24
N LEU A 215 -32.00 1.34 -1.93
CA LEU A 215 -32.72 1.65 -0.68
C LEU A 215 -34.07 0.94 -0.54
N ASN A 216 -34.60 0.37 -1.63
CA ASN A 216 -35.85 -0.39 -1.66
C ASN A 216 -35.64 -1.92 -1.56
N ARG A 217 -34.41 -2.42 -1.37
CA ARG A 217 -34.17 -3.85 -1.07
C ARG A 217 -34.08 -4.06 0.44
N PRO A 218 -34.82 -5.03 1.02
CA PRO A 218 -34.67 -5.37 2.43
C PRO A 218 -33.23 -5.85 2.69
N LEU A 219 -32.62 -5.31 3.75
CA LEU A 219 -31.27 -5.63 4.19
C LEU A 219 -31.18 -7.10 4.63
N ASP A 220 -30.22 -7.85 4.09
CA ASP A 220 -29.77 -9.11 4.69
C ASP A 220 -28.71 -8.78 5.75
N THR A 221 -29.12 -8.82 7.00
CA THR A 221 -28.32 -8.38 8.16
C THR A 221 -27.14 -9.30 8.47
N ASP A 222 -27.05 -10.47 7.85
CA ASP A 222 -26.02 -11.48 8.14
C ASP A 222 -24.66 -11.24 7.43
N GLU A 223 -24.62 -10.38 6.40
CA GLU A 223 -23.37 -10.11 5.64
C GLU A 223 -22.48 -9.03 6.28
N LEU A 224 -23.06 -8.09 7.02
CA LEU A 224 -22.33 -7.01 7.69
C LEU A 224 -21.60 -7.48 8.96
N ASP A 225 -22.15 -8.47 9.67
CA ASP A 225 -21.55 -8.98 10.90
C ASP A 225 -20.31 -9.87 10.63
N LYS A 226 -20.19 -10.43 9.42
CA LYS A 226 -19.02 -11.22 9.01
C LYS A 226 -17.81 -10.36 8.63
N THR A 227 -18.03 -9.16 8.12
CA THR A 227 -16.93 -8.24 7.73
C THR A 227 -16.37 -7.44 8.92
N ALA A 228 -17.15 -7.28 10.01
CA ALA A 228 -16.69 -6.66 11.24
C ALA A 228 -15.90 -7.60 12.18
N ARG A 229 -16.01 -8.93 11.98
CA ARG A 229 -15.40 -9.94 12.87
C ARG A 229 -14.09 -10.56 12.36
N THR A 230 -13.60 -10.17 11.18
CA THR A 230 -12.31 -10.61 10.64
C THR A 230 -11.32 -9.45 10.51
N GLY A 231 -11.26 -8.61 11.55
CA GLY A 231 -10.11 -7.72 11.79
C GLY A 231 -8.92 -8.47 12.36
#